data_AF-A0A4V5NBB5-F1
#
_entry.id   AF-A0A4V5NBB5-F1
#
_cell.length_a   1.000
_cell.length_b   1.000
_cell.length_c   1.000
_cell.angle_alpha   90.00
_cell.angle_beta   90.00
_cell.angle_gamma   90.00
#
_symmetry.space_group_name_H-M   'P 1'
#
loop_
_entity.id
_entity.type
_entity.pdbx_description
1 polymer ?
#
loop_
_entity_poly.entity_id
_entity_poly.type
_entity_poly.pdbx_seq_one_letter_code
_entity_poly.pdbx_strand_id
1 'polypeptide(L)'
;DEARFYKGYMKRFDGQWIDTGDAGMVDEDGYVHVMSRSDDIINVAAHRFSTGAIEQAISSHPSIAECCVVGIPDALKGSLPFAFITLSTPTHPTSAIPSAALTKEIQALVREQIGAIAALGGIVQGKAMIPKTRSGKTLRRVLRELVENAVHGDFDKEVSVPATVEDASVVETARAKISEYFVEKKDLHRPAEERAKKAGADTAKL
;
A
#
# COMPACT_ATOMS: atom_id res chain seq x y z
N ASP A 1 17.21 -23.16 -8.72
CA ASP A 1 18.31 -22.68 -7.87
C ASP A 1 17.95 -22.96 -6.42
N GLU A 2 18.73 -23.82 -5.79
CA GLU A 2 18.57 -24.30 -4.41
C GLU A 2 18.72 -23.18 -3.38
N ALA A 3 19.62 -22.22 -3.62
CA ALA A 3 19.81 -21.08 -2.72
C ALA A 3 18.58 -20.17 -2.68
N ARG A 4 17.96 -19.93 -3.85
CA ARG A 4 16.70 -19.18 -3.95
C ARG A 4 15.56 -19.92 -3.25
N PHE A 5 15.48 -21.24 -3.42
CA PHE A 5 14.46 -22.07 -2.76
C PHE A 5 14.59 -22.00 -1.24
N TYR A 6 15.80 -22.23 -0.71
CA TYR A 6 16.06 -22.15 0.73
C TYR A 6 15.71 -20.77 1.29
N LYS A 7 16.17 -19.69 0.65
CA LYS A 7 15.90 -18.31 1.09
C LYS A 7 14.41 -17.97 1.05
N GLY A 8 13.69 -18.41 0.03
CA GLY A 8 12.28 -18.08 -0.18
C GLY A 8 11.32 -18.87 0.70
N TYR A 9 11.61 -20.14 0.94
CA TYR A 9 10.63 -21.07 1.53
C TYR A 9 11.06 -21.71 2.85
N MET A 10 12.35 -21.79 3.17
CA MET A 10 12.81 -22.59 4.32
C MET A 10 13.50 -21.75 5.40
N LYS A 11 14.17 -20.67 5.00
CA LYS A 11 14.99 -19.83 5.88
C LYS A 11 14.22 -19.28 7.08
N ARG A 12 12.94 -18.95 6.93
CA ARG A 12 12.12 -18.36 8.00
C ARG A 12 11.97 -19.27 9.21
N PHE A 13 12.03 -20.59 9.00
CA PHE A 13 11.87 -21.60 10.03
C PHE A 13 13.12 -22.49 10.13
N ASP A 14 14.29 -21.91 9.85
CA ASP A 14 15.60 -22.55 9.96
C ASP A 14 15.70 -23.92 9.25
N GLY A 15 14.97 -24.09 8.15
CA GLY A 15 14.94 -25.35 7.40
C GLY A 15 14.03 -26.43 7.94
N GLN A 16 13.35 -26.23 9.08
CA GLN A 16 12.48 -27.23 9.68
C GLN A 16 11.07 -27.26 9.06
N TRP A 17 10.60 -26.13 8.54
CA TRP A 17 9.28 -25.97 7.96
C TRP A 17 9.32 -25.17 6.66
N ILE A 18 8.34 -25.42 5.79
CA ILE A 18 8.12 -24.65 4.56
C ILE A 18 7.20 -23.47 4.89
N ASP A 19 7.68 -22.25 4.62
CA ASP A 19 6.87 -21.05 4.58
C ASP A 19 5.98 -21.08 3.33
N THR A 20 4.70 -21.40 3.54
CA THR A 20 3.67 -21.35 2.49
C THR A 20 3.47 -19.92 1.99
N GLY A 21 3.88 -18.94 2.78
CA GLY A 21 3.63 -17.53 2.55
C GLY A 21 2.23 -17.11 2.93
N ASP A 22 1.42 -17.99 3.53
CA ASP A 22 0.05 -17.72 3.99
C ASP A 22 0.02 -17.51 5.51
N ALA A 23 -0.86 -16.62 5.96
CA ALA A 23 -1.10 -16.31 7.35
C ALA A 23 -2.56 -16.59 7.69
N GLY A 24 -2.79 -17.22 8.83
CA GLY A 24 -4.10 -17.69 9.24
C GLY A 24 -4.15 -18.02 10.73
N MET A 25 -5.27 -18.59 11.16
CA MET A 25 -5.45 -19.10 12.51
C MET A 25 -5.98 -20.53 12.47
N VAL A 26 -5.70 -21.28 13.53
CA VAL A 26 -6.33 -22.57 13.80
C VAL A 26 -7.30 -22.34 14.95
N ASP A 27 -8.57 -22.71 14.78
CA ASP A 27 -9.56 -22.60 15.85
C ASP A 27 -9.49 -23.77 16.86
N GLU A 28 -10.31 -23.70 17.90
CA GLU A 28 -10.33 -24.69 18.98
C GLU A 28 -10.75 -26.09 18.50
N ASP A 29 -11.50 -26.16 17.40
CA ASP A 29 -11.94 -27.40 16.76
C ASP A 29 -10.90 -27.96 15.76
N GLY A 30 -9.77 -27.27 15.58
CA GLY A 30 -8.67 -27.69 14.73
C GLY A 30 -8.80 -27.31 13.25
N TYR A 31 -9.75 -26.44 12.89
CA TYR A 31 -9.90 -25.96 11.50
C TYR A 31 -8.91 -24.84 11.20
N VAL A 32 -8.31 -24.91 9.99
CA VAL A 32 -7.36 -23.91 9.50
C VAL A 32 -8.09 -22.85 8.68
N HIS A 33 -8.00 -21.60 9.13
CA HIS A 33 -8.56 -20.43 8.46
C HIS A 33 -7.44 -19.61 7.81
N VAL A 34 -7.35 -19.64 6.48
CA VAL A 34 -6.37 -18.83 5.73
C VAL A 34 -6.92 -17.41 5.57
N MET A 35 -6.25 -16.43 6.17
CA MET A 35 -6.75 -15.05 6.27
C MET A 35 -6.09 -14.11 5.25
N SER A 36 -4.79 -14.27 5.00
CA SER A 36 -4.05 -13.38 4.11
C SER A 36 -2.75 -14.03 3.66
N ARG A 37 -2.09 -13.41 2.69
CA ARG A 37 -0.69 -13.70 2.46
C ARG A 37 0.16 -12.98 3.50
N SER A 38 1.19 -13.63 4.00
CA SER A 38 2.14 -13.05 4.95
C SER A 38 2.93 -11.86 4.37
N ASP A 39 3.03 -11.76 3.04
CA ASP A 39 3.63 -10.61 2.33
C ASP A 39 2.66 -9.40 2.13
N ASP A 40 1.38 -9.60 2.48
CA ASP A 40 0.29 -8.62 2.46
C ASP A 40 -0.09 -8.15 3.88
N ILE A 41 0.82 -8.30 4.85
CA ILE A 41 0.68 -7.77 6.22
C ILE A 41 1.53 -6.51 6.37
N ILE A 42 0.92 -5.44 6.88
CA ILE A 42 1.61 -4.18 7.25
C ILE A 42 1.73 -4.11 8.77
N ASN A 43 2.90 -3.68 9.27
CA ASN A 43 3.14 -3.41 10.68
C ASN A 43 2.98 -1.90 10.95
N VAL A 44 1.91 -1.51 11.64
CA VAL A 44 1.63 -0.13 12.01
C VAL A 44 1.72 -0.01 13.53
N ALA A 45 2.75 0.66 14.04
CA ALA A 45 2.99 0.81 15.48
C ALA A 45 2.94 -0.53 16.25
N ALA A 46 3.63 -1.55 15.74
CA ALA A 46 3.65 -2.93 16.24
C ALA A 46 2.34 -3.74 16.11
N HIS A 47 1.28 -3.17 15.50
CA HIS A 47 0.08 -3.91 15.14
C HIS A 47 0.16 -4.47 13.72
N ARG A 48 -0.24 -5.73 13.56
CA ARG A 48 -0.26 -6.44 12.26
C ARG A 48 -1.63 -6.29 11.62
N PHE A 49 -1.68 -5.63 10.46
CA PHE A 49 -2.90 -5.48 9.68
C PHE A 49 -2.78 -6.19 8.34
N SER A 50 -3.83 -6.92 7.96
CA SER A 50 -3.99 -7.43 6.60
C SER A 50 -4.36 -6.27 5.67
N THR A 51 -3.64 -6.09 4.56
CA THR A 51 -4.03 -5.10 3.54
C THR A 51 -5.40 -5.42 2.95
N GLY A 52 -5.73 -6.70 2.81
CA GLY A 52 -7.02 -7.14 2.29
C GLY A 52 -8.19 -6.66 3.15
N ALA A 53 -8.06 -6.67 4.48
CA ALA A 53 -9.11 -6.17 5.37
C ALA A 53 -9.34 -4.65 5.19
N ILE A 54 -8.26 -3.88 5.05
CA ILE A 54 -8.34 -2.44 4.76
C ILE A 54 -8.93 -2.20 3.37
N GLU A 55 -8.53 -2.98 2.36
CA GLU A 55 -9.09 -2.92 1.00
C GLU A 55 -10.60 -3.20 0.98
N GLN A 56 -11.08 -4.16 1.77
CA GLN A 56 -12.52 -4.43 1.91
C GLN A 56 -13.25 -3.23 2.53
N ALA A 57 -12.70 -2.62 3.58
CA ALA A 57 -13.28 -1.44 4.21
C ALA A 57 -13.34 -0.23 3.25
N ILE A 58 -12.33 -0.05 2.41
CA ILE A 58 -12.33 1.02 1.39
C ILE A 58 -13.32 0.69 0.27
N SER A 59 -13.37 -0.57 -0.17
CA SER A 59 -14.22 -1.02 -1.28
C SER A 59 -15.71 -1.06 -0.93
N SER A 60 -16.07 -0.99 0.36
CA SER A 60 -17.48 -0.82 0.76
C SER A 60 -18.03 0.57 0.43
N HIS A 61 -17.17 1.54 0.06
CA HIS A 61 -17.61 2.85 -0.38
C HIS A 61 -18.17 2.79 -1.81
N PRO A 62 -19.40 3.29 -2.07
CA PRO A 62 -20.10 3.08 -3.36
C PRO A 62 -19.39 3.69 -4.58
N SER A 63 -18.55 4.71 -4.37
CA SER A 63 -17.78 5.33 -5.46
C SER A 63 -16.49 4.59 -5.82
N ILE A 64 -16.12 3.52 -5.13
CA ILE A 64 -14.87 2.78 -5.36
C ILE A 64 -15.14 1.57 -6.25
N ALA A 65 -14.46 1.49 -7.39
CA ALA A 65 -14.50 0.33 -8.28
C ALA A 65 -13.40 -0.68 -7.95
N GLU A 66 -12.23 -0.19 -7.57
CA GLU A 66 -11.07 -1.01 -7.28
C GLU A 66 -10.20 -0.34 -6.22
N CYS A 67 -9.60 -1.14 -5.34
CA CYS A 67 -8.65 -0.68 -4.35
C CYS A 67 -7.45 -1.63 -4.22
N CYS A 68 -6.27 -1.06 -3.96
CA CYS A 68 -5.11 -1.79 -3.49
C CYS A 68 -4.43 -1.01 -2.37
N VAL A 69 -4.07 -1.67 -1.28
CA VAL A 69 -3.36 -1.07 -0.15
C VAL A 69 -1.95 -1.66 -0.06
N VAL A 70 -0.96 -0.77 0.13
CA VAL A 70 0.44 -1.11 0.39
C VAL A 70 0.93 -0.42 1.65
N GLY A 71 2.05 -0.87 2.20
CA GLY A 71 2.76 -0.15 3.26
C GLY A 71 3.58 0.98 2.66
N ILE A 72 3.52 2.16 3.28
CA ILE A 72 4.47 3.26 3.06
C ILE A 72 5.33 3.42 4.32
N PRO A 73 6.65 3.69 4.22
CA PRO A 73 7.48 3.99 5.38
C PRO A 73 6.96 5.19 6.19
N ASP A 74 6.96 5.06 7.52
CA ASP A 74 6.64 6.16 8.45
C ASP A 74 7.63 6.18 9.61
N ALA A 75 8.15 7.35 9.96
CA ALA A 75 9.21 7.48 10.94
C ALA A 75 8.76 7.18 12.39
N LEU A 76 7.46 7.30 12.70
CA LEU A 76 6.94 7.09 14.06
C LEU A 76 6.31 5.71 14.22
N LYS A 77 5.57 5.26 13.21
CA LYS A 77 4.78 4.02 13.24
C LYS A 77 5.45 2.87 12.49
N GLY A 78 6.62 3.09 11.90
CA GLY A 78 7.34 2.14 11.06
C GLY A 78 6.77 2.09 9.65
N SER A 79 5.49 1.75 9.52
CA SER A 79 4.75 1.83 8.27
C SER A 79 3.33 2.33 8.48
N LEU A 80 2.75 2.96 7.46
CA LEU A 80 1.35 3.34 7.37
C LEU A 80 0.71 2.64 6.17
N PRO A 81 -0.60 2.37 6.19
CA PRO A 81 -1.29 1.91 4.99
C PRO A 81 -1.44 3.05 3.98
N PHE A 82 -1.18 2.78 2.72
CA PHE A 82 -1.31 3.71 1.60
C PHE A 82 -2.22 3.11 0.54
N ALA A 83 -3.27 3.83 0.17
CA ALA A 83 -4.33 3.31 -0.69
C ALA A 83 -4.21 3.83 -2.12
N PHE A 84 -4.32 2.91 -3.07
CA PHE A 84 -4.60 3.14 -4.49
C PHE A 84 -6.09 2.92 -4.70
N ILE A 85 -6.79 3.89 -5.29
CA ILE A 85 -8.22 3.76 -5.60
C ILE A 85 -8.56 4.09 -7.06
N THR A 86 -9.40 3.28 -7.66
CA THR A 86 -10.06 3.57 -8.94
C THR A 86 -11.52 3.86 -8.67
N LEU A 87 -12.04 4.98 -9.17
CA LEU A 87 -13.44 5.35 -8.96
C LEU A 87 -14.39 4.63 -9.93
N SER A 88 -15.58 4.28 -9.45
CA SER A 88 -16.69 3.75 -10.25
C SER A 88 -17.42 4.89 -10.97
N THR A 89 -16.74 5.47 -11.96
CA THR A 89 -17.27 6.58 -12.76
C THR A 89 -16.82 6.46 -14.23
N PRO A 90 -17.69 6.80 -15.20
CA PRO A 90 -17.28 6.87 -16.60
C PRO A 90 -16.23 7.97 -16.85
N THR A 91 -16.26 9.05 -16.08
CA THR A 91 -15.35 10.20 -16.17
C THR A 91 -14.44 10.24 -14.96
N HIS A 92 -13.35 9.47 -15.00
CA HIS A 92 -12.38 9.45 -13.91
C HIS A 92 -11.66 10.80 -13.79
N PRO A 93 -11.53 11.37 -12.58
CA PRO A 93 -10.74 12.58 -12.37
C PRO A 93 -9.31 12.43 -12.89
N THR A 94 -8.77 13.51 -13.45
CA THR A 94 -7.38 13.57 -13.90
C THR A 94 -6.41 13.68 -12.74
N SER A 95 -6.78 14.33 -11.64
CA SER A 95 -5.87 14.51 -10.50
C SER A 95 -5.59 13.18 -9.77
N ALA A 96 -4.35 12.98 -9.35
CA ALA A 96 -3.92 11.90 -8.47
C ALA A 96 -4.44 12.05 -7.03
N ILE A 97 -4.89 13.25 -6.64
CA ILE A 97 -5.39 13.54 -5.29
C ILE A 97 -6.92 13.42 -5.26
N PRO A 98 -7.49 12.53 -4.43
CA PRO A 98 -8.93 12.50 -4.20
C PRO A 98 -9.43 13.80 -3.59
N SER A 99 -10.72 14.10 -3.77
CA SER A 99 -11.33 15.25 -3.11
C SER A 99 -11.21 15.12 -1.58
N ALA A 100 -11.20 16.25 -0.87
CA ALA A 100 -11.13 16.24 0.59
C ALA A 100 -12.34 15.51 1.23
N ALA A 101 -13.52 15.61 0.61
CA ALA A 101 -14.72 14.91 1.03
C ALA A 101 -14.54 13.38 0.92
N LEU A 102 -14.13 12.89 -0.27
CA LEU A 102 -13.91 11.47 -0.50
C LEU A 102 -12.80 10.91 0.40
N THR A 103 -11.71 11.66 0.59
CA THR A 103 -10.63 11.28 1.50
C THR A 103 -11.15 11.10 2.93
N LYS A 104 -12.01 12.01 3.40
CA LYS A 104 -12.60 11.94 4.75
C LYS A 104 -13.54 10.75 4.89
N GLU A 105 -14.37 10.47 3.89
CA GLU A 105 -15.30 9.34 3.86
C GLU A 105 -14.55 8.00 3.92
N ILE A 106 -13.50 7.84 3.10
CA ILE A 106 -12.67 6.62 3.11
C ILE A 106 -11.96 6.44 4.45
N GLN A 107 -11.37 7.49 5.00
CA GLN A 107 -10.71 7.42 6.32
C GLN A 107 -11.71 7.06 7.44
N ALA A 108 -12.94 7.56 7.36
CA ALA A 108 -13.99 7.22 8.31
C ALA A 108 -14.36 5.73 8.24
N LEU A 109 -14.52 5.18 7.04
CA LEU A 109 -14.81 3.75 6.85
C LEU A 109 -13.71 2.85 7.40
N VAL A 110 -12.43 3.16 7.11
CA VAL A 110 -11.29 2.41 7.66
C VAL A 110 -11.27 2.49 9.19
N ARG A 111 -11.54 3.68 9.75
CA ARG A 111 -11.60 3.85 11.21
C ARG A 111 -12.74 3.07 11.85
N GLU A 112 -13.91 3.04 11.21
CA GLU A 112 -15.10 2.35 11.71
C GLU A 112 -14.94 0.83 11.67
N GLN A 113 -14.46 0.29 10.55
CA GLN A 113 -14.40 -1.16 10.33
C GLN A 113 -13.12 -1.82 10.85
N ILE A 114 -11.98 -1.12 10.82
CA ILE A 114 -10.67 -1.68 11.18
C ILE A 114 -10.15 -1.06 12.49
N GLY A 115 -10.39 0.23 12.69
CA GLY A 115 -9.99 0.95 13.90
C GLY A 115 -9.04 2.12 13.62
N ALA A 116 -8.94 3.03 14.59
CA ALA A 116 -8.20 4.29 14.44
C ALA A 116 -6.69 4.12 14.19
N ILE A 117 -6.11 2.98 14.58
CA ILE A 117 -4.68 2.68 14.37
C ILE A 117 -4.37 2.47 12.88
N ALA A 118 -5.32 1.95 12.10
CA ALA A 118 -5.18 1.65 10.67
C ALA A 118 -5.44 2.86 9.75
N ALA A 119 -5.44 4.09 10.30
CA ALA A 119 -5.60 5.31 9.51
C ALA A 119 -4.61 5.35 8.34
N LEU A 120 -5.11 5.69 7.15
CA LEU A 120 -4.30 5.69 5.94
C LEU A 120 -3.29 6.85 6.00
N GLY A 121 -2.04 6.59 5.66
CA GLY A 121 -1.01 7.62 5.48
C GLY A 121 -1.23 8.44 4.21
N GLY A 122 -1.92 7.89 3.22
CA GLY A 122 -2.23 8.58 1.96
C GLY A 122 -3.19 7.79 1.09
N ILE A 123 -3.80 8.50 0.14
CA ILE A 123 -4.69 7.94 -0.87
C ILE A 123 -4.32 8.57 -2.21
N VAL A 124 -3.98 7.75 -3.20
CA VAL A 124 -3.82 8.14 -4.59
C VAL A 124 -4.99 7.60 -5.40
N GLN A 125 -5.53 8.39 -6.32
CA GLN A 125 -6.57 7.96 -7.24
C GLN A 125 -6.09 7.96 -8.69
N GLY A 126 -6.64 7.08 -9.52
CA GLY A 126 -6.30 7.04 -10.93
C GLY A 126 -7.00 5.89 -11.65
N LYS A 127 -7.31 6.09 -12.93
CA LYS A 127 -7.80 5.01 -13.79
C LYS A 127 -6.62 4.15 -14.25
N ALA A 128 -6.80 2.82 -14.25
CA ALA A 128 -5.82 1.87 -14.78
C ALA A 128 -4.41 2.07 -14.18
N MET A 129 -4.32 2.14 -12.85
CA MET A 129 -3.04 2.29 -12.13
C MET A 129 -2.71 1.11 -11.20
N ILE A 130 -3.55 0.08 -11.15
CA ILE A 130 -3.33 -1.11 -10.32
C ILE A 130 -2.91 -2.24 -11.26
N PRO A 131 -1.60 -2.52 -11.40
CA PRO A 131 -1.09 -3.51 -12.34
C PRO A 131 -1.44 -4.93 -11.91
N LYS A 132 -1.83 -5.76 -12.88
CA LYS A 132 -2.22 -7.16 -12.66
C LYS A 132 -1.41 -8.12 -13.52
N THR A 133 -1.35 -9.36 -13.08
CA THR A 133 -0.94 -10.47 -13.95
C THR A 133 -2.09 -10.87 -14.87
N ARG A 134 -1.80 -11.64 -15.92
CA ARG A 134 -2.81 -12.25 -16.81
C ARG A 134 -3.83 -13.15 -16.09
N SER A 135 -3.53 -13.57 -14.85
CA SER A 135 -4.45 -14.34 -13.99
C SER A 135 -5.28 -13.45 -13.06
N GLY A 136 -5.21 -12.13 -13.21
CA GLY A 136 -5.92 -11.15 -12.38
C GLY A 136 -5.26 -10.83 -11.04
N LYS A 137 -4.07 -11.36 -10.75
CA LYS A 137 -3.38 -11.10 -9.47
C LYS A 137 -2.80 -9.69 -9.47
N THR A 138 -3.19 -8.87 -8.50
CA THR A 138 -2.59 -7.55 -8.26
C THR A 138 -1.09 -7.67 -7.97
N LEU A 139 -0.28 -6.91 -8.71
CA LEU A 139 1.16 -6.82 -8.55
C LEU A 139 1.53 -5.86 -7.40
N ARG A 140 1.04 -6.15 -6.19
CA ARG A 140 1.20 -5.30 -5.00
C ARG A 140 2.67 -4.97 -4.68
N ARG A 141 3.59 -5.92 -4.91
CA ARG A 141 5.03 -5.70 -4.75
C ARG A 141 5.53 -4.53 -5.62
N VAL A 142 5.07 -4.43 -6.86
CA VAL A 142 5.47 -3.36 -7.79
C VAL A 142 4.96 -2.00 -7.27
N LEU A 143 3.70 -1.92 -6.85
CA LEU A 143 3.13 -0.70 -6.27
C LEU A 143 3.88 -0.26 -5.01
N ARG A 144 4.24 -1.20 -4.12
CA ARG A 144 5.04 -0.94 -2.92
C ARG A 144 6.43 -0.38 -3.27
N GLU A 145 7.14 -1.01 -4.21
CA GLU A 145 8.45 -0.51 -4.67
C GLU A 145 8.37 0.90 -5.27
N LEU A 146 7.33 1.19 -6.06
CA LEU A 146 7.12 2.54 -6.60
C LEU A 146 6.89 3.58 -5.51
N VAL A 147 6.06 3.26 -4.51
CA VAL A 147 5.78 4.17 -3.37
C VAL A 147 7.02 4.37 -2.51
N GLU A 148 7.77 3.30 -2.19
CA GLU A 148 9.02 3.38 -1.44
C GLU A 148 10.05 4.26 -2.16
N ASN A 149 10.23 4.07 -3.48
CA ASN A 149 11.12 4.91 -4.27
C ASN A 149 10.65 6.39 -4.26
N ALA A 150 9.34 6.63 -4.37
CA ALA A 150 8.77 7.98 -4.34
C ALA A 150 8.97 8.71 -2.99
N VAL A 151 8.95 7.99 -1.86
CA VAL A 151 9.29 8.54 -0.53
C VAL A 151 10.71 9.11 -0.51
N HIS A 152 11.63 8.49 -1.25
CA HIS A 152 13.02 8.94 -1.37
C HIS A 152 13.25 9.95 -2.50
N GLY A 153 12.21 10.29 -3.28
CA GLY A 153 12.32 11.18 -4.43
C GLY A 153 12.85 10.52 -5.71
N ASP A 154 13.01 9.19 -5.72
CA ASP A 154 13.58 8.42 -6.83
C ASP A 154 12.48 7.92 -7.79
N PHE A 155 11.70 8.84 -8.36
CA PHE A 155 10.51 8.49 -9.18
C PHE A 155 10.82 7.63 -10.41
N ASP A 156 11.99 7.81 -11.01
CA ASP A 156 12.42 7.13 -12.24
C ASP A 156 13.12 5.79 -11.98
N LYS A 157 13.31 5.40 -10.71
CA LYS A 157 14.00 4.17 -10.36
C LYS A 157 13.22 2.96 -10.87
N GLU A 158 13.93 2.05 -11.54
CA GLU A 158 13.37 0.82 -12.08
C GLU A 158 12.82 -0.07 -10.96
N VAL A 159 11.71 -0.74 -11.27
CA VAL A 159 11.05 -1.70 -10.38
C VAL A 159 11.00 -3.05 -11.07
N SER A 160 11.07 -4.13 -10.29
CA SER A 160 11.13 -5.47 -10.88
C SER A 160 9.73 -5.92 -11.30
N VAL A 161 9.37 -5.71 -12.57
CA VAL A 161 8.08 -6.13 -13.14
C VAL A 161 8.18 -7.58 -13.65
N PRO A 162 7.29 -8.50 -13.23
CA PRO A 162 7.33 -9.88 -13.71
C PRO A 162 6.82 -9.98 -15.15
N ALA A 163 7.37 -10.92 -15.94
CA ALA A 163 6.95 -11.18 -17.32
C ALA A 163 5.47 -11.60 -17.48
N THR A 164 4.82 -12.01 -16.39
CA THR A 164 3.39 -12.38 -16.36
C THR A 164 2.46 -11.17 -16.22
N VAL A 165 2.98 -9.95 -16.20
CA VAL A 165 2.17 -8.72 -16.23
C VAL A 165 1.26 -8.73 -17.46
N GLU A 166 0.01 -8.33 -17.26
CA GLU A 166 -0.97 -8.24 -18.35
C GLU A 166 -0.64 -7.06 -19.26
N ASP A 167 -0.45 -5.88 -18.66
CA ASP A 167 -0.11 -4.65 -19.34
C ASP A 167 0.94 -3.87 -18.53
N ALA A 168 2.12 -3.70 -19.12
CA ALA A 168 3.22 -2.97 -18.48
C ALA A 168 2.96 -1.46 -18.42
N SER A 169 2.12 -0.90 -19.31
CA SER A 169 1.80 0.54 -19.33
C SER A 169 1.04 0.99 -18.07
N VAL A 170 0.33 0.06 -17.41
CA VAL A 170 -0.33 0.29 -16.12
C VAL A 170 0.68 0.62 -15.02
N VAL A 171 1.89 0.05 -15.08
CA VAL A 171 2.98 0.35 -14.13
C VAL A 171 3.44 1.80 -14.30
N GLU A 172 3.58 2.27 -15.53
CA GLU A 172 3.95 3.66 -15.81
C GLU A 172 2.82 4.64 -15.46
N THR A 173 1.57 4.24 -15.64
CA THR A 173 0.40 5.02 -15.16
C THR A 173 0.43 5.15 -13.64
N ALA A 174 0.74 4.05 -12.92
CA ALA A 174 0.92 4.08 -11.47
C ALA A 174 2.06 5.00 -11.07
N ARG A 175 3.23 4.90 -11.73
CA ARG A 175 4.40 5.75 -11.49
C ARG A 175 4.05 7.24 -11.66
N ALA A 176 3.34 7.59 -12.72
CA ALA A 176 2.92 8.97 -12.98
C ALA A 176 1.99 9.50 -11.88
N LYS A 177 0.99 8.69 -11.46
CA LYS A 177 0.05 9.08 -10.40
C LYS A 177 0.70 9.21 -9.03
N ILE A 178 1.62 8.30 -8.71
CA ILE A 178 2.43 8.38 -7.50
C ILE A 178 3.28 9.66 -7.53
N SER A 179 3.96 9.93 -8.64
CA SER A 179 4.80 11.12 -8.78
C SER A 179 3.99 12.41 -8.58
N GLU A 180 2.84 12.52 -9.24
CA GLU A 180 1.90 13.64 -9.07
C GLU A 180 1.47 13.78 -7.60
N TYR A 181 1.08 12.69 -6.96
CA TYR A 181 0.68 12.68 -5.55
C TYR A 181 1.80 13.18 -4.62
N PHE A 182 3.03 12.69 -4.79
CA PHE A 182 4.15 13.05 -3.93
C PHE A 182 4.69 14.45 -4.20
N VAL A 183 4.53 14.99 -5.42
CA VAL A 183 4.82 16.40 -5.72
C VAL A 183 3.84 17.32 -4.98
N GLU A 184 2.54 17.01 -4.99
CA GLU A 184 1.52 17.82 -4.32
C GLU A 184 1.51 17.64 -2.79
N LYS A 185 1.83 16.44 -2.29
CA LYS A 185 1.85 16.09 -0.86
C LYS A 185 3.26 15.97 -0.29
N LYS A 186 4.23 16.68 -0.86
CA LYS A 186 5.68 16.54 -0.59
C LYS A 186 6.07 16.63 0.88
N ASP A 187 5.33 17.37 1.70
CA ASP A 187 5.61 17.51 3.13
C ASP A 187 4.99 16.39 4.00
N LEU A 188 3.99 15.66 3.49
CA LEU A 188 3.25 14.65 4.25
C LEU A 188 4.05 13.37 4.50
N HIS A 189 5.06 13.10 3.67
CA HIS A 189 5.80 11.81 3.66
C HIS A 189 7.31 11.96 3.90
N ARG A 190 7.82 13.17 4.12
CA ARG A 190 9.24 13.37 4.46
C ARG A 190 9.62 12.68 5.78
N PRO A 191 10.88 12.29 5.98
CA PRO A 191 11.38 11.83 7.27
C PRO A 191 11.08 12.84 8.40
N ALA A 192 10.80 12.35 9.61
CA ALA A 192 10.39 13.19 10.76
C ALA A 192 11.42 14.29 11.09
N GLU A 193 12.72 14.03 10.88
CA GLU A 193 13.81 14.99 11.10
C GLU A 193 13.69 16.23 10.19
N GLU A 194 13.19 16.06 8.96
CA GLU A 194 12.99 17.17 8.02
C GLU A 194 11.68 17.92 8.29
N ARG A 195 10.63 17.22 8.75
CA ARG A 195 9.36 17.87 9.17
C ARG A 195 9.56 18.74 10.40
N ALA A 196 10.34 18.28 11.38
CA ALA A 196 10.66 19.03 12.60
C ALA A 196 11.51 20.29 12.31
N LYS A 197 12.49 20.19 11.39
CA LYS A 197 13.29 21.35 10.95
C LYS A 197 12.44 22.42 10.25
N LYS A 198 11.46 22.05 9.43
CA LYS A 198 10.57 23.00 8.75
C LYS A 198 9.59 23.67 9.71
N ALA A 199 8.98 22.92 10.64
CA ALA A 199 8.11 23.48 11.67
C ALA A 199 8.84 24.48 12.59
N GLY A 200 10.12 24.23 12.90
CA GLY A 200 10.99 25.17 13.60
C GLY A 200 11.41 26.40 12.79
N ALA A 201 11.53 26.27 11.46
CA ALA A 201 11.88 27.37 10.57
C ALA A 201 10.70 28.35 10.31
N ASP A 202 9.47 27.84 10.25
CA ASP A 202 8.26 28.67 10.10
C ASP A 202 7.89 29.41 11.40
N THR A 203 8.22 28.84 12.57
CA THR A 203 8.05 29.52 13.87
C THR A 203 9.11 30.59 14.16
N ALA A 204 10.30 30.48 13.53
CA ALA A 204 11.36 31.48 13.65
C ALA A 204 11.20 32.69 12.68
N LYS A 205 10.17 32.67 11.83
CA LYS A 205 9.84 33.74 10.85
C LYS A 205 8.65 34.62 11.25
N LEU A 206 8.08 34.40 12.43
CA LEU A 206 7.07 35.24 13.09
C LEU A 206 7.73 36.02 14.24
#